data_AF-A0A4S9K661-F1
#
_entry.id   AF-A0A4S9K661-F1
#
_cell.length_a   1.000
_cell.length_b   1.000
_cell.length_c   1.000
_cell.angle_alpha   90.00
_cell.angle_beta   90.00
_cell.angle_gamma   90.00
#
_symmetry.space_group_name_H-M   'P 1'
#
loop_
_entity.id
_entity.type
_entity.pdbx_description
1 polymer ?
#
loop_
_entity_poly.entity_id
_entity_poly.type
_entity_poly.pdbx_seq_one_letter_code
_entity_poly.pdbx_strand_id
1 'polypeptide(L)'
;MSAHLTAVYTAPTATNTFSSPLSSAPTEASSSQEKSQYLAHLRDNVSQMQDDINQFLTRKMDEDKAATDAPAASNDEDMEEQMYGEEVVDEA
;
A
#
# COMPACT_ATOMS: atom_id res chain seq x y z
N MET A 1 27.52 13.16 5.48
CA MET A 1 26.29 13.09 4.67
C MET A 1 25.62 11.78 5.02
N SER A 2 24.43 11.81 5.63
CA SER A 2 23.68 10.59 5.94
C SER A 2 23.11 10.03 4.63
N ALA A 3 23.29 8.74 4.39
CA ALA A 3 22.67 8.07 3.25
C ALA A 3 21.18 7.85 3.55
N HIS A 4 20.36 7.70 2.51
CA HIS A 4 18.94 7.38 2.65
C HIS A 4 18.62 6.17 1.78
N LEU A 5 17.79 5.27 2.31
CA LEU A 5 17.15 4.23 1.54
C LEU A 5 15.86 4.83 0.95
N THR A 6 15.80 4.93 -0.38
CA THR A 6 14.66 5.51 -1.08
C THR A 6 14.00 4.49 -1.99
N ALA A 7 12.67 4.47 -1.97
CA ALA A 7 11.85 3.71 -2.89
C ALA A 7 10.77 4.64 -3.46
N VAL A 8 10.55 4.58 -4.77
CA VAL A 8 9.56 5.42 -5.45
C VAL A 8 8.54 4.52 -6.10
N TYR A 9 7.30 4.67 -5.67
CA TYR A 9 6.14 4.10 -6.33
C TYR A 9 5.56 5.14 -7.28
N THR A 10 5.42 4.77 -8.55
CA THR A 10 4.84 5.63 -9.58
C THR A 10 3.69 4.90 -10.26
N ALA A 11 2.51 5.50 -10.24
CA ALA A 11 1.32 5.06 -10.94
C ALA A 11 0.73 6.23 -11.74
N PRO A 12 -0.17 5.96 -12.70
CA PRO A 12 -0.79 7.02 -13.52
C PRO A 12 -1.52 8.09 -12.71
N THR A 13 -2.05 7.72 -11.54
CA THR A 13 -2.90 8.57 -10.68
C THR A 13 -2.20 9.02 -9.39
N ALA A 14 -1.07 8.41 -9.02
CA ALA A 14 -0.38 8.71 -7.78
C ALA A 14 1.11 8.39 -7.84
N THR A 15 1.92 9.22 -7.18
CA THR A 15 3.33 8.94 -6.91
C THR A 15 3.55 9.01 -5.41
N ASN A 16 4.21 7.99 -4.84
CA ASN A 16 4.59 7.97 -3.44
C ASN A 16 6.07 7.66 -3.29
N THR A 17 6.77 8.47 -2.49
CA THR A 17 8.18 8.28 -2.21
C THR A 17 8.36 7.88 -0.76
N PHE A 18 8.95 6.72 -0.56
CA PHE A 18 9.35 6.23 0.74
C PHE A 18 10.84 6.54 0.93
N SER A 19 11.20 7.10 2.08
CA SER A 19 12.57 7.48 2.41
C SER A 19 12.85 7.21 3.87
N SER A 20 13.85 6.37 4.13
CA SER A 20 14.31 6.06 5.49
C SER A 20 15.78 6.44 5.65
N PRO A 21 16.14 7.15 6.72
CA PRO A 21 17.52 7.53 6.96
C PRO A 21 18.37 6.29 7.26
N LEU A 22 19.55 6.22 6.64
CA LEU A 22 20.56 5.21 6.94
C LEU A 22 21.65 5.81 7.83
N SER A 23 22.19 4.96 8.71
CA SER A 23 23.37 5.29 9.49
C SER A 23 24.57 5.59 8.58
N SER A 24 25.57 6.29 9.11
CA SER A 24 26.83 6.51 8.38
C SER A 24 27.47 5.18 8.01
N ALA A 25 27.88 5.04 6.75
CA ALA A 25 28.56 3.84 6.29
C ALA A 25 29.88 3.66 7.06
N PRO A 26 30.18 2.43 7.52
CA PRO A 26 31.47 2.14 8.13
C PRO A 26 32.60 2.37 7.12
N THR A 27 33.76 2.79 7.60
CA THR A 27 34.94 3.01 6.77
C THR A 27 35.84 1.76 6.76
N GLU A 28 36.89 1.76 5.94
CA GLU A 28 37.92 0.72 5.94
C GLU A 28 38.50 0.50 7.35
N ALA A 29 38.63 1.58 8.14
CA ALA A 29 39.13 1.58 9.51
C ALA A 29 38.12 1.08 10.55
N SER A 30 36.84 0.90 10.17
CA SER A 30 35.81 0.38 11.08
C SER A 30 36.03 -1.09 11.38
N SER A 31 35.76 -1.47 12.63
CA SER A 31 35.80 -2.85 13.10
C SER A 31 34.80 -3.74 12.35
N SER A 32 35.05 -5.04 12.34
CA SER A 32 34.12 -6.03 11.78
C SER A 32 32.74 -5.96 12.45
N GLN A 33 32.70 -5.67 13.76
CA GLN A 33 31.47 -5.54 14.52
C GLN A 33 30.63 -4.33 14.09
N GLU A 34 31.25 -3.17 13.87
CA GLU A 34 30.56 -1.98 13.34
C GLU A 34 30.00 -2.24 11.93
N LYS A 35 30.75 -2.95 11.08
CA LYS A 35 30.29 -3.35 9.75
C LYS A 35 29.09 -4.30 9.83
N SER A 36 29.13 -5.29 10.71
CA SER A 36 28.01 -6.22 10.92
C SER A 36 26.78 -5.51 11.47
N GLN A 37 26.94 -4.60 12.43
CA GLN A 37 25.83 -3.81 12.98
C GLN A 37 25.20 -2.92 11.92
N TYR A 38 26.00 -2.25 11.10
CA TYR A 38 25.50 -1.44 9.98
C TYR A 38 24.68 -2.27 8.99
N LEU A 39 25.16 -3.46 8.62
CA LEU A 39 24.44 -4.36 7.72
C LEU A 39 23.15 -4.89 8.33
N ALA A 40 23.14 -5.20 9.63
CA ALA A 40 21.92 -5.58 10.35
C ALA A 40 20.90 -4.43 10.34
N HIS A 41 21.33 -3.22 10.68
CA HIS A 41 20.48 -2.03 10.66
C HIS A 41 19.94 -1.71 9.25
N LEU A 42 20.76 -1.91 8.21
CA LEU A 42 20.34 -1.75 6.83
C LEU A 42 19.27 -2.78 6.46
N ARG A 43 19.47 -4.05 6.85
CA ARG A 43 18.51 -5.12 6.61
C ARG A 43 17.17 -4.84 7.29
N ASP A 44 17.19 -4.41 8.56
CA ASP A 44 15.99 -4.08 9.31
C ASP A 44 15.23 -2.91 8.67
N ASN A 45 15.96 -1.87 8.25
CA ASN A 45 15.36 -0.73 7.52
C ASN A 45 14.73 -1.16 6.18
N VAL A 46 15.35 -2.09 5.46
CA VAL A 46 14.80 -2.63 4.20
C VAL A 46 13.54 -3.45 4.47
N SER A 47 13.53 -4.29 5.50
CA SER A 47 12.34 -5.06 5.88
C SER A 47 11.18 -4.15 6.29
N GLN A 48 11.43 -3.14 7.13
CA GLN A 48 10.41 -2.16 7.49
C GLN A 48 9.87 -1.40 6.26
N MET A 49 10.77 -0.96 5.37
CA MET A 49 10.39 -0.29 4.13
C MET A 49 9.49 -1.17 3.26
N GLN A 50 9.79 -2.47 3.18
CA GLN A 50 8.97 -3.43 2.44
C GLN A 50 7.57 -3.56 3.05
N ASP A 51 7.46 -3.63 4.37
CA ASP A 51 6.17 -3.69 5.06
C ASP A 51 5.35 -2.42 4.83
N ASP A 52 5.97 -1.25 4.91
CA ASP A 52 5.34 0.05 4.64
C ASP A 52 4.81 0.12 3.19
N ILE A 53 5.59 -0.36 2.22
CA ILE A 53 5.19 -0.45 0.82
C ILE A 53 4.00 -1.40 0.65
N ASN A 54 4.06 -2.59 1.25
CA ASN A 54 2.98 -3.57 1.16
C ASN A 54 1.68 -3.03 1.77
N GLN A 55 1.75 -2.36 2.92
CA GLN A 55 0.60 -1.73 3.54
C GLN A 55 0.04 -0.59 2.66
N PHE A 56 0.91 0.24 2.09
CA PHE A 56 0.51 1.30 1.18
C PHE A 56 -0.20 0.75 -0.06
N LEU A 57 0.36 -0.28 -0.71
CA LEU A 57 -0.22 -0.89 -1.90
C LEU A 57 -1.54 -1.59 -1.60
N THR A 58 -1.63 -2.30 -0.47
CA THR A 58 -2.88 -2.96 -0.03
C THR A 58 -3.98 -1.93 0.16
N ARG A 59 -3.71 -0.87 0.91
CA ARG A 59 -4.67 0.23 1.09
C ARG A 59 -5.04 0.88 -0.25
N LYS A 60 -4.08 1.06 -1.16
CA LYS A 60 -4.36 1.61 -2.49
C LYS A 60 -5.26 0.70 -3.33
N MET A 61 -5.05 -0.62 -3.29
CA MET A 61 -5.94 -1.58 -3.94
C MET A 61 -7.34 -1.53 -3.35
N ASP A 62 -7.48 -1.39 -2.03
CA ASP A 62 -8.79 -1.27 -1.37
C ASP A 62 -9.49 0.06 -1.75
N GLU A 63 -8.74 1.17 -1.78
CA GLU A 63 -9.23 2.49 -2.24
C GLU A 63 -9.68 2.43 -3.71
N ASP A 64 -8.86 1.85 -4.59
CA ASP A 64 -9.16 1.73 -6.01
C ASP A 64 -10.35 0.80 -6.24
N LYS A 65 -10.43 -0.31 -5.49
CA LYS A 65 -11.57 -1.23 -5.53
C LYS A 65 -12.85 -0.54 -5.07
N ALA A 66 -12.82 0.20 -3.97
CA ALA A 66 -13.97 0.97 -3.51
C ALA A 66 -14.37 2.09 -4.47
N ALA A 67 -13.42 2.66 -5.23
CA ALA A 67 -13.71 3.67 -6.25
C ALA A 67 -14.29 3.05 -7.54
N THR A 68 -13.94 1.81 -7.87
CA THR A 68 -14.55 1.05 -8.98
C THR A 68 -15.87 0.38 -8.60
N ASP A 69 -16.01 -0.03 -7.34
CA ASP A 69 -17.23 -0.59 -6.74
C ASP A 69 -18.15 0.54 -6.21
N ALA A 70 -17.72 1.81 -6.28
CA ALA A 70 -18.59 2.95 -6.02
C ALA A 70 -19.75 2.88 -7.03
N PRO A 71 -21.00 2.79 -6.56
CA PRO A 71 -22.07 2.31 -7.38
C PRO A 71 -22.35 3.36 -8.47
N ALA A 72 -22.24 2.94 -9.73
CA ALA A 72 -23.12 3.45 -10.77
C ALA A 72 -24.61 3.09 -10.51
N ALA A 73 -24.92 2.52 -9.33
CA ALA A 73 -26.16 1.85 -8.99
C ALA A 73 -26.80 2.33 -7.67
N SER A 74 -26.47 3.53 -7.14
CA SER A 74 -27.21 4.07 -5.98
C SER A 74 -28.66 4.46 -6.28
N ASN A 75 -29.13 4.20 -7.50
CA ASN A 75 -30.53 4.31 -7.90
C ASN A 75 -31.13 2.95 -8.35
N ASP A 76 -30.30 1.96 -8.68
CA ASP A 76 -30.76 0.64 -9.16
C ASP A 76 -30.83 -0.38 -8.02
N GLU A 77 -29.89 -0.37 -7.07
CA GLU A 77 -29.91 -1.31 -5.93
C GLU A 77 -31.13 -1.07 -5.01
N ASP A 78 -31.50 0.19 -4.75
CA ASP A 78 -32.72 0.54 -4.01
C ASP A 78 -34.00 0.15 -4.76
N MET A 79 -33.98 0.06 -6.09
CA MET A 79 -35.11 -0.37 -6.91
C MET A 79 -35.23 -1.90 -6.97
N GLU A 80 -34.10 -2.61 -7.06
CA GLU A 80 -34.06 -4.08 -7.05
C GLU A 80 -34.49 -4.66 -5.70
N GLU A 81 -34.16 -4.02 -4.58
CA GLU A 81 -34.65 -4.43 -3.26
C GLU A 81 -36.17 -4.21 -3.07
N GLN A 82 -36.73 -3.16 -3.68
CA GLN A 82 -38.18 -2.88 -3.61
C GLN A 82 -39.02 -3.87 -4.41
N MET A 83 -38.50 -4.42 -5.52
CA MET A 83 -39.22 -5.42 -6.32
C MET A 83 -39.10 -6.85 -5.78
N TYR A 84 -38.24 -7.10 -4.78
CA TYR A 84 -38.05 -8.44 -4.20
C TYR A 84 -39.19 -8.89 -3.27
N GLY A 85 -40.21 -8.03 -3.05
CA GLY A 85 -41.36 -8.27 -2.17
C GLY A 85 -42.72 -8.37 -2.86
N GLU A 86 -42.80 -8.22 -4.18
CA GLU A 86 -44.05 -8.32 -4.94
C GLU A 86 -43.98 -9.57 -5.83
N GLU A 87 -44.54 -10.69 -5.36
CA GLU A 87 -44.83 -11.81 -6.25
C GLU A 87 -45.83 -11.30 -7.30
N VAL A 88 -45.34 -10.99 -8.50
CA VAL A 88 -46.18 -10.88 -9.69
C VAL A 88 -46.71 -12.27 -9.99
N VAL A 89 -47.81 -12.60 -9.33
CA VAL A 89 -48.66 -13.73 -9.71
C VAL A 89 -49.26 -13.36 -11.06
N ASP A 90 -48.66 -13.87 -12.13
CA ASP A 90 -49.28 -13.91 -13.45
C ASP A 90 -50.54 -14.79 -13.34
N GLU A 91 -51.69 -14.19 -13.06
CA GLU A 91 -52.98 -14.87 -13.13
C GLU A 91 -53.43 -14.87 -14.60
N ALA A 92 -53.49 -16.08 -15.17
CA ALA A 92 -53.84 -16.39 -16.56
C ALA A 92 -55.34 -16.29 -16.85
#